data_AF-A0A9X8YLM6-F1
#
_entry.id   AF-A0A9X8YLM6-F1
#
_cell.length_a   1.000
_cell.length_b   1.000
_cell.length_c   1.000
_cell.angle_alpha   90.00
_cell.angle_beta   90.00
_cell.angle_gamma   90.00
#
_symmetry.space_group_name_H-M   'P 1'
#
loop_
_entity.id
_entity.type
_entity.pdbx_description
1 polymer ?
#
loop_
_entity_poly.entity_id
_entity_poly.type
_entity_poly.pdbx_seq_one_letter_code
_entity_poly.pdbx_strand_id
1 'polypeptide(L)'
;AHHPTAILATLAALRGKVGGTARILAVLEPRSNTMKMGISKNDLAPSLGRADEVFLFQPHHIPWQVAEVADACVQPAHWSADLDTLVEMVVKTAQP
;
A
#
# COMPACT_ATOMS: atom_id res chain seq x y z
N ALA A 1 6.73 -1.11 -7.34
CA ALA A 1 6.36 -2.50 -7.68
C ALA A 1 4.85 -2.61 -7.84
N HIS A 2 4.34 -3.50 -8.70
CA HIS A 2 2.90 -3.62 -9.03
C HIS A 2 2.36 -5.07 -9.02
N HIS A 3 3.09 -5.97 -8.36
CA HIS A 3 2.69 -7.36 -8.06
C HIS A 3 3.00 -7.63 -6.58
N PRO A 4 2.18 -8.40 -5.84
CA PRO A 4 2.39 -8.62 -4.41
C PRO A 4 3.79 -9.16 -4.08
N THR A 5 4.28 -10.12 -4.84
CA THR A 5 5.64 -10.67 -4.67
C THR A 5 6.73 -9.61 -4.84
N ALA A 6 6.59 -8.75 -5.86
CA ALA A 6 7.53 -7.66 -6.10
C ALA A 6 7.43 -6.57 -5.02
N ILE A 7 6.24 -6.29 -4.49
CA ILE A 7 6.01 -5.33 -3.39
C ILE A 7 6.69 -5.82 -2.11
N LEU A 8 6.45 -7.08 -1.75
CA LEU A 8 7.06 -7.70 -0.58
C LEU A 8 8.59 -7.68 -0.68
N ALA A 9 9.14 -8.06 -1.84
CA ALA A 9 10.58 -8.01 -2.09
C ALA A 9 11.14 -6.58 -1.98
N THR A 10 10.42 -5.59 -2.52
CA THR A 10 10.82 -4.17 -2.45
C THR A 10 10.86 -3.68 -1.01
N LEU A 11 9.81 -3.94 -0.22
CA LEU A 11 9.76 -3.50 1.17
C LEU A 11 10.75 -4.25 2.06
N ALA A 12 10.98 -5.54 1.82
CA ALA A 12 12.00 -6.31 2.53
C ALA A 12 13.42 -5.76 2.26
N ALA A 13 13.73 -5.48 0.99
CA ALA A 13 15.01 -4.88 0.62
C ALA A 13 15.19 -3.48 1.21
N LEU A 14 14.15 -2.64 1.16
CA LEU A 14 14.18 -1.31 1.75
C LEU A 14 14.38 -1.39 3.26
N ARG A 15 13.64 -2.26 3.95
CA ARG A 15 13.76 -2.48 5.41
C ARG A 15 15.17 -2.93 5.81
N GLY A 16 15.78 -3.83 5.03
CA GLY A 16 17.17 -4.24 5.24
C GLY A 16 18.16 -3.08 5.09
N LYS A 17 17.88 -2.11 4.23
CA LYS A 17 18.73 -0.93 4.00
C LYS A 17 18.57 0.15 5.07
N VAL A 18 17.34 0.45 5.49
CA VAL A 18 17.03 1.56 6.42
C VAL A 18 17.00 1.14 7.89
N GLY A 19 17.03 -0.16 8.17
CA GLY A 19 16.98 -0.71 9.52
C GLY A 19 15.57 -0.72 10.14
N GLY A 20 15.49 -1.16 11.39
CA GLY A 20 14.23 -1.35 12.11
C GLY A 20 13.61 -0.07 12.70
N THR A 21 14.37 1.03 12.77
CA THR A 21 13.93 2.27 13.43
C THR A 21 13.42 3.34 12.46
N ALA A 22 13.88 3.33 11.21
CA ALA A 22 13.43 4.27 10.20
C ALA A 22 12.00 3.93 9.75
N ARG A 23 11.13 4.92 9.61
CA ARG A 23 9.75 4.70 9.14
C ARG A 23 9.71 4.46 7.62
N ILE A 24 8.87 3.52 7.19
CA ILE A 24 8.53 3.24 5.80
C ILE A 24 7.04 3.49 5.61
N LEU A 25 6.70 4.51 4.83
CA LEU A 25 5.34 4.78 4.38
C LEU A 25 5.18 4.20 2.98
N ALA A 26 4.26 3.26 2.80
CA ALA A 26 3.98 2.65 1.50
C ALA A 26 2.73 3.29 0.88
N VAL A 27 2.89 3.91 -0.29
CA VAL A 27 1.77 4.42 -1.09
C VAL A 27 1.60 3.52 -2.30
N LEU A 28 0.39 2.99 -2.52
CA LEU A 28 0.13 1.99 -3.55
C LEU A 28 -1.15 2.28 -4.33
N GLU A 29 -1.04 2.16 -5.66
CA GLU A 29 -2.16 2.14 -6.60
C GLU A 29 -2.21 0.76 -7.30
N PRO A 30 -3.35 0.05 -7.32
CA PRO A 30 -3.52 -1.19 -8.09
C PRO A 30 -3.45 -0.94 -9.61
N ARG A 31 -2.37 -1.38 -10.27
CA ARG A 31 -2.13 -1.10 -11.71
C ARG A 31 -2.06 -2.30 -12.64
N SER A 32 -1.52 -3.43 -12.21
CA SER A 32 -1.41 -4.61 -13.07
C SER A 32 -2.78 -5.18 -13.41
N ASN A 33 -2.92 -5.86 -14.56
CA ASN A 33 -4.22 -6.39 -14.98
C ASN A 33 -4.83 -7.34 -13.93
N THR A 34 -4.01 -8.21 -13.32
CA THR A 34 -4.49 -9.12 -12.26
C THR A 34 -4.87 -8.40 -10.97
N MET A 35 -4.16 -7.33 -10.60
CA MET A 35 -4.57 -6.46 -9.48
C MET A 35 -5.86 -5.72 -9.79
N LYS A 36 -5.99 -5.13 -10.98
CA LYS A 36 -7.22 -4.45 -11.39
C LYS A 36 -8.42 -5.39 -11.36
N MET A 37 -8.25 -6.65 -11.75
CA MET A 37 -9.30 -7.68 -11.66
C MET A 37 -9.57 -8.19 -10.23
N GLY A 38 -8.77 -7.80 -9.24
CA GLY A 38 -8.93 -8.24 -7.85
C GLY A 38 -8.43 -9.65 -7.56
N ILE A 39 -7.80 -10.32 -8.52
CA ILE A 39 -7.30 -11.71 -8.37
C ILE A 39 -6.25 -11.78 -7.25
N SER A 40 -5.40 -10.76 -7.16
CA SER A 40 -4.31 -10.70 -6.18
C SER A 40 -4.66 -9.89 -4.92
N LYS A 41 -5.94 -9.57 -4.68
CA LYS A 41 -6.31 -8.65 -3.59
C LYS A 41 -5.96 -9.21 -2.20
N ASN A 42 -6.13 -10.51 -2.00
CA ASN A 42 -5.85 -11.17 -0.72
C ASN A 42 -4.33 -11.21 -0.40
N ASP A 43 -3.49 -11.12 -1.42
CA ASP A 43 -2.02 -11.12 -1.25
C ASP A 43 -1.45 -9.71 -1.06
N LEU A 44 -2.24 -8.66 -1.33
CA LEU A 44 -1.79 -7.28 -1.21
C LEU A 44 -1.44 -6.91 0.23
N ALA A 45 -2.36 -7.12 1.18
CA ALA A 45 -2.13 -6.78 2.57
C ALA A 45 -0.90 -7.50 3.17
N PRO A 46 -0.73 -8.84 3.00
CA PRO A 46 0.49 -9.53 3.40
C PRO A 46 1.76 -8.96 2.75
N SER A 47 1.69 -8.57 1.47
CA SER A 47 2.86 -8.00 0.78
C SER A 47 3.31 -6.65 1.34
N LEU A 48 2.42 -5.93 2.01
CA LEU A 48 2.66 -4.61 2.59
C LEU A 48 3.19 -4.67 4.02
N GLY A 49 3.19 -5.82 4.69
CA GLY A 49 3.44 -5.96 6.14
C GLY A 49 4.83 -5.56 6.65
N ARG A 50 5.71 -5.02 5.81
CA ARG A 50 7.02 -4.45 6.20
C ARG A 50 7.03 -2.91 6.22
N ALA A 51 5.95 -2.29 5.76
CA ALA A 51 5.71 -0.86 5.92
C ALA A 51 5.15 -0.56 7.31
N ASP A 52 5.45 0.62 7.83
CA ASP A 52 4.92 1.10 9.12
C ASP A 52 3.56 1.76 8.95
N GLU A 53 3.27 2.28 7.76
CA GLU A 53 1.98 2.85 7.40
C GLU A 53 1.70 2.66 5.91
N VAL A 54 0.43 2.47 5.57
CA VAL A 54 0.00 2.17 4.20
C VAL A 54 -1.05 3.17 3.73
N PHE A 55 -0.92 3.61 2.49
CA PHE A 55 -1.87 4.51 1.81
C PHE A 55 -2.26 3.90 0.47
N LEU A 56 -3.54 3.61 0.30
CA LEU A 56 -4.08 2.97 -0.90
C LEU A 56 -4.90 3.96 -1.70
N PHE A 57 -4.54 4.15 -2.97
CA PHE A 57 -5.42 4.86 -3.90
C PHE A 57 -6.50 3.90 -4.40
N GLN A 58 -7.76 4.35 -4.46
CA GLN A 58 -8.88 3.64 -5.08
C GLN A 58 -9.08 4.14 -6.52
N PRO A 59 -8.66 3.38 -7.55
CA PRO A 59 -8.97 3.74 -8.93
C PRO A 59 -10.47 3.59 -9.21
N HIS A 60 -11.04 4.51 -9.99
CA HIS A 60 -12.47 4.48 -10.35
C HIS A 60 -12.90 3.25 -11.19
N HIS A 61 -11.95 2.61 -11.87
CA HIS A 61 -12.19 1.58 -12.89
C HIS A 61 -11.93 0.13 -12.44
N ILE A 62 -11.75 -0.13 -11.14
CA ILE A 62 -11.60 -1.49 -10.62
C ILE A 62 -12.90 -1.97 -9.95
N PRO A 63 -13.27 -3.26 -10.06
CA PRO A 63 -14.55 -3.79 -9.58
C PRO A 63 -14.54 -4.13 -8.08
N TRP A 64 -13.50 -3.77 -7.33
CA TRP A 64 -13.31 -4.11 -5.93
C TRP A 64 -12.79 -2.91 -5.14
N GLN A 65 -12.96 -2.96 -3.81
CA GLN A 65 -12.63 -1.85 -2.93
C GLN A 65 -11.27 -2.07 -2.26
N VAL A 66 -10.37 -1.09 -2.39
CA VAL A 66 -9.07 -1.12 -1.69
C VAL A 66 -9.23 -1.03 -0.18
N ALA A 67 -10.40 -0.59 0.30
CA ALA A 67 -10.80 -0.67 1.70
C ALA A 67 -10.65 -2.10 2.25
N GLU A 68 -11.00 -3.13 1.49
CA GLU A 68 -10.84 -4.54 1.91
C GLU A 68 -9.37 -4.90 2.17
N VAL A 69 -8.44 -4.29 1.44
CA VAL A 69 -7.00 -4.48 1.64
C VAL A 69 -6.52 -3.66 2.83
N ALA A 70 -7.02 -2.43 3.00
CA ALA A 70 -6.72 -1.59 4.15
C ALA A 70 -7.11 -2.29 5.46
N ASP A 71 -8.34 -2.82 5.52
CA ASP A 71 -8.89 -3.53 6.68
C ASP A 71 -8.11 -4.81 7.02
N ALA A 72 -7.45 -5.42 6.04
CA ALA A 72 -6.64 -6.63 6.20
C ALA A 72 -5.17 -6.34 6.55
N CYS A 73 -4.72 -5.09 6.53
CA CYS A 73 -3.35 -4.73 6.92
C CYS A 73 -3.14 -4.85 8.43
N VAL A 74 -1.92 -5.21 8.84
CA VAL A 74 -1.56 -5.36 10.27
C VAL A 74 -1.14 -4.03 10.90
N GLN A 75 -0.69 -3.10 10.08
CA GLN A 75 -0.32 -1.74 10.42
C GLN A 75 -1.44 -0.76 10.05
N PRO A 76 -1.41 0.50 10.53
CA PRO A 76 -2.38 1.49 10.08
C PRO A 76 -2.35 1.63 8.56
N ALA A 77 -3.54 1.52 7.97
CA ALA A 77 -3.74 1.61 6.54
C ALA A 77 -4.91 2.55 6.26
N HIS A 78 -4.69 3.46 5.32
CA HIS A 78 -5.64 4.47 4.91
C HIS A 78 -5.90 4.32 3.43
N TRP A 79 -7.05 4.79 2.97
CA TRP A 79 -7.34 4.82 1.55
C TRP A 79 -8.16 6.04 1.15
N SER A 80 -8.06 6.41 -0.12
CA SER A 80 -8.89 7.46 -0.71
C SER A 80 -9.06 7.21 -2.21
N ALA A 81 -10.23 7.56 -2.75
CA ALA A 81 -10.47 7.66 -4.19
C ALA A 81 -10.10 9.04 -4.76
N ASP A 82 -9.85 10.01 -3.89
CA ASP A 82 -9.40 11.35 -4.22
C ASP A 82 -7.89 11.46 -3.98
N LEU A 83 -7.14 11.83 -5.03
CA LEU A 83 -5.68 11.84 -4.99
C LEU A 83 -5.14 12.95 -4.08
N ASP A 84 -5.78 14.12 -4.09
CA ASP A 84 -5.35 15.26 -3.26
C ASP A 84 -5.51 14.92 -1.78
N THR A 85 -6.63 14.32 -1.41
CA THR A 85 -6.91 13.80 -0.07
C THR A 85 -5.88 12.73 0.33
N LEU A 86 -5.51 11.83 -0.59
CA LEU A 86 -4.47 10.82 -0.33
C LEU A 86 -3.12 11.47 -0.05
N VAL A 87 -2.73 12.46 -0.85
CA VAL A 87 -1.49 13.22 -0.67
C VAL A 87 -1.50 13.97 0.65
N GLU A 88 -2.60 14.61 1.02
CA GLU A 88 -2.74 15.29 2.31
C GLU A 88 -2.57 14.34 3.49
N MET A 89 -3.15 13.14 3.43
CA MET A 89 -2.97 12.12 4.47
C MET A 89 -1.50 11.72 4.60
N VAL A 90 -0.80 11.48 3.48
CA VAL A 90 0.63 11.14 3.48
C VAL A 90 1.47 12.27 4.07
N VAL A 91 1.23 13.52 3.68
CA VAL A 91 1.97 14.69 4.19
C VAL A 91 1.77 14.87 5.70
N LYS A 92 0.55 14.69 6.20
CA LYS A 92 0.25 14.78 7.64
C LYS A 92 0.96 13.70 8.45
N THR A 93 1.15 12.52 7.87
CA THR A 93 1.80 11.38 8.51
C THR A 93 3.33 11.43 8.43
N ALA A 94 3.87 11.98 7.34
CA ALA A 94 5.31 12.07 7.12
C ALA A 94 5.98 12.93 8.19
N GLN A 95 7.16 12.51 8.62
CA GLN A 95 7.99 13.20 9.61
C GLN A 95 9.41 13.38 9.05
N PRO A 96 10.14 14.42 9.49
CA PRO A 96 11.54 14.63 9.12
C PRO A 96 12.46 13.46 9.47
#